data_AF-A0A955N7X1-F1
#
_entry.id   AF-A0A955N7X1-F1
#
_cell.length_a   1.000
_cell.length_b   1.000
_cell.length_c   1.000
_cell.angle_alpha   90.00
_cell.angle_beta   90.00
_cell.angle_gamma   90.00
#
_symmetry.space_group_name_H-M   'P 1'
#
loop_
_entity.id
_entity.type
_entity.pdbx_description
1 polymer ?
#
loop_
_entity_poly.entity_id
_entity_poly.type
_entity_poly.pdbx_seq_one_letter_code
_entity_poly.pdbx_strand_id
1 'polypeptide(L)'
;LIAVDPMTRENGCLKILEGSHKMGRIDHVFHDGVSDSGVCQDRLAVIETRLPEVYVELKRGDVVMFHCNTLHGSNDNVSPHSRIALIGCYNTKANNPYKSAGGHPFYQAQERVLEKITEQDSSSLPDFDLQFS
;
A
#
# COMPACT_ATOMS: atom_id res chain seq x y z
N LEU A 1 5.05 0.61 1.11
CA LEU A 1 4.58 1.90 0.57
C LEU A 1 5.64 2.95 0.86
N ILE A 2 5.98 3.77 -0.12
CA ILE A 2 6.94 4.88 -0.02
C ILE A 2 6.15 6.16 -0.29
N ALA A 3 6.28 7.15 0.59
CA ALA A 3 5.59 8.42 0.49
C ALA A 3 6.30 9.36 -0.50
N VAL A 4 5.67 9.64 -1.64
CA VAL A 4 6.17 10.64 -2.60
C VAL A 4 5.75 12.05 -2.15
N ASP A 5 4.49 12.17 -1.71
CA ASP A 5 3.99 13.34 -0.99
C ASP A 5 3.83 13.07 0.50
N PRO A 6 3.83 14.11 1.36
CA PRO A 6 3.41 13.97 2.74
C PRO A 6 2.04 13.30 2.83
N MET A 7 1.86 12.42 3.81
CA MET A 7 0.59 11.76 4.10
C MET A 7 0.15 12.15 5.49
N THR A 8 -0.94 12.89 5.58
CA THR A 8 -1.55 13.34 6.83
C THR A 8 -2.95 12.77 6.97
N ARG A 9 -3.56 12.90 8.14
CA ARG A 9 -4.97 12.53 8.32
C ARG A 9 -5.89 13.32 7.40
N GLU A 10 -5.57 14.57 7.12
CA GLU A 10 -6.39 15.48 6.30
C GLU A 10 -6.37 15.11 4.81
N ASN A 11 -5.21 14.68 4.28
CA ASN A 11 -5.10 14.24 2.89
C ASN A 11 -5.32 12.73 2.68
N GLY A 12 -5.90 12.06 3.69
CA GLY A 12 -6.29 10.66 3.62
C GLY A 12 -5.12 9.69 3.73
N CYS A 13 -4.24 9.82 4.72
CA CYS A 13 -3.18 8.83 4.97
C CYS A 13 -3.70 7.39 5.14
N LEU A 14 -2.79 6.43 5.05
CA LEU A 14 -3.07 5.03 5.32
C LEU A 14 -3.60 4.87 6.75
N LYS A 15 -4.76 4.21 6.90
CA LYS A 15 -5.26 3.73 8.19
C LYS A 15 -5.15 2.22 8.24
N ILE A 16 -4.77 1.68 9.40
CA ILE A 16 -4.67 0.25 9.64
C ILE A 16 -5.39 -0.13 10.93
N LEU A 17 -5.93 -1.35 10.97
CA LEU A 17 -6.35 -1.96 12.24
C LEU A 17 -5.18 -2.76 12.80
N GLU A 18 -4.59 -2.28 13.90
CA GLU A 18 -3.36 -2.85 14.45
C GLU A 18 -3.57 -4.32 14.84
N GLY A 19 -2.61 -5.18 14.47
CA GLY A 19 -2.68 -6.61 14.77
C GLY A 19 -3.66 -7.43 13.91
N SER A 20 -4.45 -6.80 13.03
CA SER A 20 -5.46 -7.49 12.19
C SER A 20 -4.88 -8.59 11.30
N HIS A 21 -3.62 -8.50 10.88
CA HIS A 21 -2.94 -9.56 10.11
C HIS A 21 -2.92 -10.92 10.82
N LYS A 22 -3.02 -10.94 12.16
CA LYS A 22 -3.08 -12.18 12.97
C LYS A 22 -4.43 -12.91 12.84
N MET A 23 -5.45 -12.26 12.28
CA MET A 23 -6.76 -12.86 12.03
C MET A 23 -6.78 -13.77 10.79
N GLY A 24 -5.68 -13.85 10.05
CA GLY A 24 -5.60 -14.61 8.80
C GLY A 24 -6.27 -13.87 7.63
N ARG A 25 -6.51 -14.60 6.54
CA ARG A 25 -7.12 -14.03 5.34
C ARG A 25 -8.61 -13.77 5.58
N ILE A 26 -9.03 -12.57 5.22
CA ILE A 26 -10.44 -12.18 5.16
C ILE A 26 -10.76 -11.96 3.69
N ASP A 27 -11.73 -12.71 3.18
CA ASP A 27 -12.11 -12.59 1.78
C ASP A 27 -12.84 -11.26 1.52
N HIS A 28 -12.54 -10.68 0.36
CA HIS A 28 -13.21 -9.49 -0.11
C HIS A 28 -14.65 -9.81 -0.52
N VAL A 29 -15.58 -8.96 -0.11
CA VAL A 29 -16.96 -8.97 -0.57
C VAL A 29 -17.09 -7.88 -1.63
N PHE A 30 -17.68 -8.24 -2.76
CA PHE A 30 -18.07 -7.30 -3.81
C PHE A 30 -19.51 -6.86 -3.56
N HIS A 31 -19.75 -5.56 -3.65
CA HIS A 31 -21.09 -4.99 -3.53
C HIS A 31 -21.55 -4.51 -4.91
N ASP A 32 -22.76 -4.88 -5.31
CA ASP A 32 -23.32 -4.47 -6.60
C ASP A 32 -23.34 -2.93 -6.72
N GLY A 33 -22.79 -2.41 -7.81
CA GLY A 33 -22.75 -0.97 -8.09
C GLY A 33 -21.62 -0.19 -7.38
N VAL A 34 -20.75 -0.86 -6.62
CA VAL A 34 -19.55 -0.25 -6.01
C VAL A 34 -18.30 -0.89 -6.58
N SER A 35 -17.36 -0.08 -7.08
CA SER A 35 -16.09 -0.57 -7.64
C SER A 35 -15.12 -1.09 -6.58
N ASP A 36 -15.35 -0.75 -5.32
CA ASP A 36 -14.52 -1.16 -4.20
C ASP A 36 -14.95 -2.51 -3.63
N SER A 37 -13.96 -3.39 -3.50
CA SER A 37 -14.08 -4.66 -2.78
C SER A 37 -13.55 -4.49 -1.37
N GLY A 38 -14.29 -4.93 -0.36
CA GLY A 38 -13.96 -4.66 1.03
C GLY A 38 -14.24 -5.81 1.99
N VAL A 39 -14.07 -5.57 3.28
CA VAL A 39 -14.52 -6.49 4.32
C VAL A 39 -16.04 -6.37 4.45
N CYS A 40 -16.73 -7.48 4.68
CA CYS A 40 -18.14 -7.47 5.06
C CYS A 40 -18.39 -6.48 6.21
N GLN A 41 -19.33 -5.55 6.04
CA GLN A 41 -19.55 -4.43 6.96
C GLN A 41 -19.88 -4.90 8.40
N ASP A 42 -20.76 -5.89 8.56
CA ASP A 42 -21.08 -6.45 9.89
C ASP A 42 -19.85 -7.00 10.60
N ARG A 43 -18.95 -7.64 9.84
CA ARG A 43 -17.69 -8.16 10.36
C ARG A 43 -16.73 -7.03 10.70
N LEU A 44 -16.58 -6.05 9.82
CA LEU A 44 -15.70 -4.90 10.03
C LEU A 44 -16.09 -4.13 11.30
N ALA A 45 -17.39 -3.85 11.48
CA ALA A 45 -17.92 -3.16 12.66
C ALA A 45 -17.52 -3.88 13.97
N VAL A 46 -17.57 -5.22 14.01
CA VAL A 46 -17.11 -5.98 15.19
C VAL A 46 -15.61 -5.88 15.38
N ILE A 47 -14.82 -5.91 14.30
CA ILE A 47 -13.35 -5.83 14.37
C ILE A 47 -12.90 -4.47 14.91
N GLU A 48 -13.51 -3.38 14.44
CA GLU A 48 -13.21 -2.01 14.85
C GLU A 48 -13.46 -1.78 16.35
N THR A 49 -14.38 -2.54 16.98
CA THR A 49 -14.54 -2.49 18.45
C THR A 49 -13.42 -3.17 19.24
N ARG A 50 -12.57 -3.97 18.58
CA ARG A 50 -11.58 -4.86 19.22
C ARG A 50 -10.14 -4.50 18.91
N LEU A 51 -9.88 -3.89 17.76
CA LEU A 51 -8.54 -3.53 17.32
C LEU A 51 -8.42 -2.01 17.20
N PRO A 52 -7.33 -1.41 17.67
CA PRO A 52 -7.15 0.03 17.54
C PRO A 52 -6.93 0.40 16.07
N GLU A 53 -7.62 1.45 15.63
CA GLU A 53 -7.35 2.09 14.34
C GLU A 53 -6.16 3.05 14.50
N VAL A 54 -5.16 2.87 13.63
CA VAL A 54 -3.94 3.68 13.62
C VAL A 54 -3.83 4.40 12.29
N TYR A 55 -3.66 5.72 12.36
CA TYR A 55 -3.36 6.57 11.21
C TYR A 55 -1.85 6.64 11.02
N VAL A 56 -1.38 6.28 9.83
CA VAL A 56 0.05 6.24 9.49
C VAL A 56 0.40 7.52 8.74
N GLU A 57 0.70 8.57 9.49
CA GLU A 57 1.19 9.83 8.92
C GLU A 57 2.67 9.71 8.55
N LEU A 58 3.02 10.12 7.33
CA LEU A 58 4.34 9.94 6.74
C LEU A 58 4.83 11.26 6.15
N LYS A 59 6.11 11.57 6.32
CA LYS A 59 6.79 12.63 5.59
C LYS A 59 7.21 12.11 4.21
N ARG A 60 7.52 13.02 3.28
CA ARG A 60 8.10 12.67 1.99
C ARG A 60 9.37 11.82 2.19
N GLY A 61 9.45 10.70 1.49
CA GLY A 61 10.55 9.74 1.57
C GLY A 61 10.38 8.66 2.64
N ASP A 62 9.45 8.81 3.59
CA ASP A 62 9.22 7.78 4.60
C ASP A 62 8.66 6.49 3.96
N VAL A 63 9.01 5.36 4.58
CA VAL A 63 8.60 4.03 4.14
C VAL A 63 7.80 3.34 5.23
N VAL A 64 6.63 2.81 4.86
CA VAL A 64 5.87 1.86 5.69
C VAL A 64 5.84 0.49 5.04
N MET A 65 6.13 -0.54 5.84
CA MET A 65 5.97 -1.94 5.48
C MET A 65 4.86 -2.54 6.34
N PHE A 66 3.90 -3.21 5.72
CA PHE A 66 2.81 -3.89 6.42
C PHE A 66 2.50 -5.23 5.77
N HIS A 67 1.92 -6.14 6.56
CA HIS A 67 1.62 -7.50 6.14
C HIS A 67 0.46 -7.55 5.14
N CYS A 68 0.46 -8.51 4.20
CA CYS A 68 -0.56 -8.62 3.15
C CYS A 68 -1.99 -8.85 3.67
N ASN A 69 -2.13 -9.45 4.87
CA ASN A 69 -3.42 -9.62 5.55
C ASN A 69 -3.77 -8.48 6.53
N THR A 70 -2.95 -7.44 6.66
CA THR A 70 -3.32 -6.30 7.52
C THR A 70 -4.54 -5.62 6.90
N LEU A 71 -5.62 -5.48 7.67
CA LEU A 71 -6.75 -4.65 7.27
C LEU A 71 -6.32 -3.19 7.26
N HIS A 72 -6.53 -2.55 6.11
CA HIS A 72 -6.09 -1.19 5.85
C HIS A 72 -7.06 -0.49 4.90
N GLY A 73 -7.01 0.84 4.90
CA GLY A 73 -7.76 1.69 3.98
C GLY A 73 -7.25 3.12 4.03
N SER A 74 -8.05 4.04 3.52
CA SER A 74 -7.87 5.48 3.70
C SER A 74 -9.24 6.16 3.73
N ASN A 75 -9.30 7.36 4.30
CA ASN A 75 -10.45 8.23 4.12
C ASN A 75 -10.26 9.08 2.84
N ASP A 76 -11.31 9.80 2.45
CA ASP A 76 -11.24 10.75 1.34
C ASP A 76 -10.21 11.85 1.62
N ASN A 77 -9.54 12.30 0.57
CA ASN A 77 -8.68 13.47 0.63
C ASN A 77 -9.54 14.73 0.50
N VAL A 78 -9.72 15.44 1.61
CA VAL A 78 -10.50 16.70 1.66
C VAL A 78 -9.61 17.95 1.66
N SER A 79 -8.29 17.75 1.57
CA SER A 79 -7.29 18.81 1.59
C SER A 79 -6.98 19.33 0.17
N PRO A 80 -6.32 20.49 0.03
CA PRO A 80 -5.81 20.95 -1.27
C PRO A 80 -4.51 20.23 -1.70
N HIS A 81 -3.98 19.30 -0.89
CA HIS A 81 -2.69 18.65 -1.14
C HIS A 81 -2.86 17.26 -1.74
N SER A 82 -2.02 16.92 -2.72
CA SER A 82 -1.97 15.56 -3.28
C SER A 82 -1.48 14.53 -2.26
N ARG A 83 -1.76 13.25 -2.55
CA ARG A 83 -1.30 12.09 -1.78
C ARG A 83 -0.76 11.02 -2.72
N ILE A 84 0.41 11.26 -3.32
CA ILE A 84 1.07 10.29 -4.20
C ILE A 84 1.87 9.29 -3.36
N ALA A 85 1.65 8.00 -3.64
CA ALA A 85 2.29 6.88 -2.97
C ALA A 85 2.85 5.88 -3.98
N LEU A 86 4.06 5.37 -3.75
CA LEU A 86 4.58 4.21 -4.46
C LEU A 86 4.36 2.96 -3.61
N ILE A 87 3.64 1.95 -4.14
CA ILE A 87 3.37 0.70 -3.42
C ILE A 87 4.05 -0.46 -4.14
N GLY A 88 5.00 -1.09 -3.45
CA GLY A 88 5.59 -2.36 -3.85
C GLY A 88 5.00 -3.52 -3.06
N CYS A 89 4.51 -4.53 -3.78
CA CYS A 89 4.03 -5.79 -3.19
C CYS A 89 5.07 -6.88 -3.45
N TYR A 90 5.67 -7.40 -2.37
CA TYR A 90 6.71 -8.41 -2.45
C TYR A 90 6.15 -9.78 -2.09
N ASN A 91 6.53 -10.79 -2.85
CA ASN A 91 6.11 -12.17 -2.63
C ASN A 91 7.31 -13.11 -2.69
N THR A 92 7.24 -14.24 -1.99
CA THR A 92 8.31 -15.24 -2.02
C THR A 92 8.26 -16.04 -3.32
N LYS A 93 9.42 -16.48 -3.82
CA LYS A 93 9.50 -17.40 -4.97
C LYS A 93 8.66 -18.67 -4.76
N ALA A 94 8.57 -19.14 -3.51
CA ALA A 94 7.82 -20.34 -3.15
C ALA A 94 6.29 -20.13 -3.22
N ASN A 95 5.82 -18.90 -3.11
CA ASN A 95 4.40 -18.55 -3.21
C ASN A 95 4.03 -18.08 -4.64
N ASN A 96 4.55 -18.77 -5.64
CA ASN A 96 4.26 -18.51 -7.05
C ASN A 96 2.76 -18.76 -7.33
N PRO A 97 2.06 -17.92 -8.11
CA PRO A 97 0.67 -18.20 -8.46
C PRO A 97 0.51 -19.61 -9.05
N TYR A 98 -0.58 -20.30 -8.70
CA TYR A 98 -0.87 -21.64 -9.24
C TYR A 98 -1.78 -21.59 -10.48
N LYS A 99 -2.53 -20.49 -10.66
CA LYS A 99 -3.42 -20.23 -11.81
C LYS A 99 -2.94 -19.02 -12.58
N SER A 100 -2.92 -19.12 -13.90
CA SER A 100 -2.71 -17.98 -14.81
C SER A 100 -4.01 -17.19 -14.99
N ALA A 101 -4.58 -16.66 -13.92
CA ALA A 101 -5.87 -15.96 -13.95
C ALA A 101 -5.74 -14.45 -14.27
N GLY A 102 -4.77 -14.05 -15.11
CA GLY A 102 -4.64 -12.69 -15.65
C GLY A 102 -4.28 -11.56 -14.66
N GLY A 103 -4.27 -11.79 -13.35
CA GLY A 103 -4.06 -10.75 -12.34
C GLY A 103 -2.66 -10.66 -11.75
N HIS A 104 -1.89 -11.75 -11.73
CA HIS A 104 -0.56 -11.77 -11.09
C HIS A 104 0.48 -12.50 -11.95
N PRO A 105 1.64 -11.87 -12.21
CA PRO A 105 2.71 -12.52 -12.95
C PRO A 105 3.29 -13.70 -12.15
N PHE A 106 3.67 -14.76 -12.86
CA PHE A 106 4.50 -15.80 -12.27
C PHE A 106 5.88 -15.24 -11.97
N TYR A 107 6.54 -15.82 -10.96
CA TYR A 107 7.93 -15.54 -10.64
C TYR A 107 8.80 -15.66 -11.90
N GLN A 108 9.53 -14.59 -12.19
CA GLN A 108 10.61 -14.57 -13.16
C GLN A 108 11.89 -14.25 -12.41
N ALA A 109 12.92 -15.09 -12.59
CA ALA A 109 14.21 -14.80 -12.00
C ALA A 109 14.80 -13.56 -12.67
N GLN A 110 15.22 -12.60 -11.85
CA GLN A 110 15.95 -11.42 -12.30
C GLN A 110 17.38 -11.53 -11.80
N GLU A 111 18.32 -11.09 -12.63
CA GLU A 111 19.71 -10.95 -12.18
C GLU A 111 19.79 -9.86 -11.12
N ARG A 112 20.48 -10.18 -10.02
CA ARG A 112 20.70 -9.20 -8.96
C ARG A 112 21.80 -8.26 -9.38
N VAL A 113 21.49 -6.98 -9.50
CA VAL A 113 22.49 -5.94 -9.59
C VAL A 113 23.04 -5.72 -8.17
N LEU A 114 24.32 -6.03 -7.97
CA LEU A 114 25.01 -5.88 -6.68
C LEU A 114 25.87 -4.62 -6.61
N GLU A 115 26.02 -3.94 -7.75
CA GLU A 115 26.69 -2.65 -7.83
C GLU A 115 25.94 -1.62 -7.00
N LYS A 116 26.68 -0.82 -6.24
CA LYS A 116 26.07 0.24 -5.44
C LYS A 116 25.64 1.36 -6.38
N ILE A 117 24.43 1.87 -6.16
CA ILE A 117 24.01 3.14 -6.77
C ILE A 117 24.87 4.25 -6.18
N THR A 118 25.41 5.09 -7.05
CA THR A 118 26.19 6.28 -6.75
C THR A 118 25.38 7.54 -7.03
N GLU A 119 25.80 8.69 -6.49
CA GLU A 119 25.18 9.98 -6.85
C GLU A 119 25.31 10.28 -8.34
N GLN A 120 26.34 9.77 -9.01
CA GLN A 120 26.52 9.94 -10.45
C GLN A 120 25.41 9.24 -11.25
N ASP A 121 24.87 8.13 -10.75
CA ASP A 121 23.72 7.46 -11.40
C ASP A 121 22.46 8.32 -11.37
N SER A 122 22.35 9.22 -10.37
CA SER A 122 21.24 10.16 -10.25
C SER A 122 21.30 11.32 -11.24
N SER A 123 22.45 11.59 -11.88
CA SER A 123 22.59 12.69 -12.83
C SER A 123 21.77 12.49 -14.12
N SER A 124 21.31 11.27 -14.36
CA SER A 124 20.45 10.88 -15.48
C SER A 124 18.96 10.81 -15.13
N LEU A 125 18.62 10.94 -13.84
CA LEU A 125 17.25 10.87 -13.38
C LEU A 125 16.51 12.19 -13.64
N PRO A 126 15.17 12.15 -13.75
CA PRO A 126 14.37 13.37 -13.88
C PRO A 126 14.60 14.30 -12.69
N ASP A 127 14.48 15.61 -12.92
CA ASP A 127 14.46 16.59 -11.83
C ASP A 127 13.23 16.35 -10.96
N PHE A 128 13.46 15.87 -9.73
CA PHE A 128 12.40 15.56 -8.76
C PHE A 128 11.86 16.79 -8.02
N ASP A 129 12.44 17.97 -8.24
CA ASP A 129 11.93 19.25 -7.72
C ASP A 129 10.90 19.90 -8.67
N LEU A 130 10.64 19.30 -9.83
CA LEU A 130 9.58 19.73 -10.74
C LEU A 130 8.20 19.55 -10.09
N GLN A 131 7.61 20.66 -9.66
CA GLN A 131 6.20 20.73 -9.30
C GLN A 131 5.38 20.97 -10.56
N PHE A 132 4.48 20.04 -10.89
CA PHE A 132 3.49 20.26 -11.93
C PHE A 132 2.43 21.24 -11.37
N SER A 133 2.31 22.41 -12.00
CA SER A 133 1.31 23.44 -11.70
C SER A 133 -0.09 23.04 -12.11
#